data_AF-A0A516NTS0-F1
#
_entry.id   AF-A0A516NTS0-F1
#
_cell.length_a   1.000
_cell.length_b   1.000
_cell.length_c   1.000
_cell.angle_alpha   90.00
_cell.angle_beta   90.00
_cell.angle_gamma   90.00
#
_symmetry.space_group_name_H-M   'P 1'
#
loop_
_entity.id
_entity.type
_entity.pdbx_description
1 polymer ?
#
loop_
_entity_poly.entity_id
_entity_poly.type
_entity_poly.pdbx_seq_one_letter_code
_entity_poly.pdbx_strand_id
1 'polypeptide(L)'
;MDWLRSVSQAADRMGSIGETLNTSKVTTAFSDTSSLAADLLTKLQGIPSGRKHWQQYQKLCVNIFDYLFSPPLSPGIYELSNYTKINRRDIIMPNYATEGFWRYMREKYHADHIVIDAKNYTDKISKDLFLQMANYLTEQGPGLFGIIASRVGESDSSAHIVREQWMMHRKLIITFTDDDIAQMIDTKKAGERPEALIQQKIEDFRLSI
;
A
#
# COMPACT_ATOMS: atom_id res chain seq x y z
N MET A 1 37.31 46.92 -22.87
CA MET A 1 35.95 46.34 -22.70
C MET A 1 35.80 45.17 -23.68
N ASP A 2 36.68 44.18 -23.64
CA ASP A 2 36.77 43.10 -22.64
C ASP A 2 35.58 42.15 -22.67
N TRP A 3 35.41 41.44 -23.78
CA TRP A 3 34.49 40.31 -23.89
C TRP A 3 35.00 39.12 -24.72
N LEU A 4 36.30 39.02 -25.04
CA LEU A 4 36.85 37.88 -25.81
C LEU A 4 38.25 37.38 -25.37
N ARG A 5 38.61 37.54 -24.09
CA ARG A 5 39.79 36.87 -23.49
C ARG A 5 39.55 36.53 -22.01
N SER A 6 38.60 35.66 -21.69
CA SER A 6 38.56 34.98 -20.37
C SER A 6 37.58 33.81 -20.31
N VAL A 7 37.67 32.83 -21.23
CA VAL A 7 37.08 31.49 -20.99
C VAL A 7 38.04 30.34 -21.36
N SER A 8 39.25 30.61 -21.88
CA SER A 8 40.27 29.58 -22.15
C SER A 8 41.16 29.23 -20.94
N GLN A 9 40.72 29.53 -19.73
CA GLN A 9 41.40 29.15 -18.47
C GLN A 9 40.35 28.78 -17.40
N ALA A 10 39.51 27.80 -17.72
CA ALA A 10 38.70 27.08 -16.74
C ALA A 10 38.48 25.62 -17.12
N ALA A 11 39.35 25.05 -17.98
CA ALA A 11 39.32 23.63 -18.36
C ALA A 11 40.44 22.79 -17.70
N ASP A 12 41.42 23.41 -17.04
CA ASP A 12 42.57 22.72 -16.42
C ASP A 12 42.47 22.59 -14.88
N ARG A 13 41.26 22.56 -14.33
CA ARG A 13 41.02 22.17 -12.93
C ARG A 13 39.90 21.15 -12.76
N MET A 14 39.77 20.23 -13.73
CA MET A 14 38.99 19.00 -13.55
C MET A 14 39.86 17.96 -12.84
N GLY A 15 40.14 18.24 -11.56
CA GLY A 15 40.61 17.22 -10.63
C GLY A 15 39.49 16.19 -10.41
N SER A 16 39.80 14.94 -10.74
CA SER A 16 39.12 13.71 -10.34
C SER A 16 38.17 13.86 -9.15
N ILE A 17 36.87 13.90 -9.43
CA ILE A 17 35.85 13.38 -8.51
C ILE A 17 35.17 12.24 -9.26
N GLY A 18 35.89 11.13 -9.36
CA GLY A 18 35.26 9.83 -9.54
C GLY A 18 34.54 9.50 -8.25
N GLU A 19 33.29 9.95 -8.12
CA GLU A 19 32.40 9.43 -7.09
C GLU A 19 32.06 7.99 -7.48
N THR A 20 32.92 7.09 -7.02
CA THR A 20 32.76 5.65 -7.22
C THR A 20 31.58 5.24 -6.36
N LEU A 21 30.36 5.32 -6.93
CA LEU A 21 29.18 4.68 -6.37
C LEU A 21 29.55 3.23 -6.10
N ASN A 22 29.61 2.88 -4.82
CA ASN A 22 30.02 1.58 -4.34
C ASN A 22 29.01 0.53 -4.85
N THR A 23 29.33 -0.10 -5.99
CA THR A 23 28.55 -1.15 -6.67
C THR A 23 28.22 -2.31 -5.75
N SER A 24 29.04 -2.55 -4.72
CA SER A 24 28.77 -3.53 -3.66
C SER A 24 27.48 -3.23 -2.89
N LYS A 25 27.24 -1.97 -2.46
CA LYS A 25 26.05 -1.60 -1.66
C LYS A 25 24.75 -1.68 -2.48
N VAL A 26 24.82 -1.29 -3.74
CA VAL A 26 23.67 -1.36 -4.67
C VAL A 26 23.30 -2.83 -4.94
N THR A 27 24.31 -3.70 -5.10
CA THR A 27 24.10 -5.14 -5.36
C THR A 27 23.50 -5.86 -4.13
N THR A 28 23.95 -5.54 -2.91
CA THR A 28 23.41 -6.15 -1.68
C THR A 28 21.97 -5.71 -1.39
N ALA A 29 21.64 -4.43 -1.56
CA ALA A 29 20.27 -3.94 -1.36
C ALA A 29 19.26 -4.53 -2.37
N PHE A 30 19.70 -4.75 -3.62
CA PHE A 30 18.89 -5.43 -4.62
C PHE A 30 18.71 -6.93 -4.31
N SER A 31 19.76 -7.62 -3.85
CA SER A 31 19.66 -9.03 -3.45
C SER A 31 18.77 -9.24 -2.22
N ASP A 32 18.82 -8.31 -1.27
CA ASP A 32 18.03 -8.38 -0.02
C ASP A 32 16.55 -8.08 -0.26
N THR A 33 16.23 -7.13 -1.14
CA THR A 33 14.84 -6.82 -1.50
C THR A 33 14.21 -7.99 -2.27
N SER A 34 14.96 -8.58 -3.20
CA SER A 34 14.50 -9.75 -3.96
C SER A 34 14.29 -10.98 -3.08
N SER A 35 15.10 -11.16 -2.02
CA SER A 35 14.94 -12.29 -1.09
C SER A 35 13.73 -12.10 -0.16
N LEU A 36 13.48 -10.88 0.31
CA LEU A 36 12.30 -10.55 1.10
C LEU A 36 11.00 -10.73 0.29
N ALA A 37 10.95 -10.23 -0.94
CA ALA A 37 9.78 -10.37 -1.80
C ALA A 37 9.40 -11.85 -2.03
N ALA A 38 10.40 -12.69 -2.30
CA ALA A 38 10.20 -14.13 -2.49
C ALA A 38 9.68 -14.82 -1.22
N ASP A 39 10.18 -14.45 -0.05
CA ASP A 39 9.71 -14.95 1.25
C ASP A 39 8.26 -14.54 1.53
N LEU A 40 7.89 -13.28 1.25
CA LEU A 40 6.52 -12.80 1.41
C LEU A 40 5.54 -13.54 0.49
N LEU A 41 5.89 -13.76 -0.78
CA LEU A 41 5.08 -14.54 -1.73
C LEU A 41 4.91 -15.99 -1.27
N THR A 42 6.01 -16.63 -0.86
CA THR A 42 5.99 -18.02 -0.36
C THR A 42 5.08 -18.15 0.86
N LYS A 43 5.14 -17.18 1.79
CA LYS A 43 4.26 -17.15 2.96
C LYS A 43 2.80 -16.89 2.60
N LEU A 44 2.53 -16.00 1.64
CA LEU A 44 1.17 -15.69 1.21
C LEU A 44 0.46 -16.93 0.69
N GLN A 45 1.14 -17.69 -0.18
CA GLN A 45 0.67 -18.95 -0.74
C GLN A 45 0.63 -20.09 0.30
N GLY A 46 1.55 -20.08 1.27
CA GLY A 46 1.71 -21.16 2.23
C GLY A 46 0.72 -21.14 3.41
N ILE A 47 0.10 -20.00 3.73
CA ILE A 47 -0.89 -19.91 4.82
C ILE A 47 -2.25 -20.39 4.31
N PRO A 48 -2.84 -21.47 4.87
CA PRO A 48 -4.16 -21.93 4.45
C PRO A 48 -5.25 -20.89 4.71
N SER A 49 -6.15 -20.71 3.74
CA SER A 49 -7.36 -19.91 3.91
C SER A 49 -8.26 -20.48 5.01
N GLY A 50 -8.96 -19.61 5.73
CA GLY A 50 -9.93 -19.99 6.74
C GLY A 50 -9.60 -19.48 8.15
N ARG A 51 -10.63 -19.44 8.99
CA ARG A 51 -10.57 -18.82 10.32
C ARG A 51 -9.51 -19.44 11.24
N LYS A 52 -9.04 -20.66 11.01
CA LYS A 52 -7.99 -21.28 11.83
C LYS A 52 -6.65 -20.53 11.77
N HIS A 53 -6.32 -19.93 10.63
CA HIS A 53 -5.02 -19.31 10.37
C HIS A 53 -5.07 -17.78 10.27
N TRP A 54 -6.17 -17.16 10.71
CA TRP A 54 -6.42 -15.73 10.53
C TRP A 54 -5.32 -14.83 11.11
N GLN A 55 -4.80 -15.15 12.30
CA GLN A 55 -3.74 -14.35 12.94
C GLN A 55 -2.42 -14.41 12.17
N GLN A 56 -2.10 -15.56 11.59
CA GLN A 56 -0.90 -15.74 10.77
C GLN A 56 -1.01 -14.92 9.49
N TYR A 57 -2.17 -14.98 8.83
CA TYR A 57 -2.45 -14.19 7.64
C TYR A 57 -2.42 -12.69 7.94
N GLN A 58 -3.08 -12.24 9.00
CA GLN A 58 -3.09 -10.84 9.41
C GLN A 58 -1.67 -10.30 9.66
N LYS A 59 -0.85 -11.05 10.41
CA LYS A 59 0.54 -10.67 10.66
C LYS A 59 1.34 -10.61 9.36
N LEU A 60 1.10 -11.52 8.43
CA LEU A 60 1.72 -11.48 7.12
C LEU A 60 1.28 -10.23 6.34
N CYS A 61 0.00 -9.88 6.33
CA CYS A 61 -0.49 -8.67 5.67
C CYS A 61 0.18 -7.41 6.21
N VAL A 62 0.40 -7.27 7.53
CA VAL A 62 1.18 -6.16 8.11
C VAL A 62 2.54 -6.04 7.41
N ASN A 63 3.30 -7.14 7.37
CA ASN A 63 4.63 -7.15 6.75
C ASN A 63 4.58 -6.83 5.25
N ILE A 64 3.56 -7.34 4.54
CA ILE A 64 3.37 -7.08 3.12
C ILE A 64 3.09 -5.61 2.87
N PHE A 65 2.12 -5.00 3.57
CA PHE A 65 1.75 -3.61 3.34
C PHE A 65 2.85 -2.63 3.76
N ASP A 66 3.60 -2.95 4.83
CA ASP A 66 4.84 -2.24 5.17
C ASP A 66 5.86 -2.35 4.03
N TYR A 67 6.14 -3.58 3.57
CA TYR A 67 7.03 -3.80 2.44
C TYR A 67 6.57 -3.03 1.19
N LEU A 68 5.28 -2.96 0.90
CA LEU A 68 4.75 -2.34 -0.30
C LEU A 68 4.79 -0.81 -0.26
N PHE A 69 4.38 -0.20 0.86
CA PHE A 69 4.03 1.23 0.87
C PHE A 69 4.81 2.08 1.88
N SER A 70 5.69 1.48 2.68
CA SER A 70 6.60 2.19 3.58
C SER A 70 8.05 2.10 3.07
N PRO A 71 8.72 3.23 2.77
CA PRO A 71 8.18 4.60 2.57
C PRO A 71 7.30 4.71 1.29
N PRO A 72 6.48 5.78 1.13
CA PRO A 72 6.44 7.01 1.95
C PRO A 72 5.38 7.00 3.07
N LEU A 73 4.53 5.99 3.17
CA LEU A 73 3.66 5.85 4.34
C LEU A 73 4.52 5.55 5.57
N SER A 74 4.02 5.93 6.74
CA SER A 74 4.62 5.44 7.98
C SER A 74 4.30 3.95 8.15
N PRO A 75 5.18 3.16 8.81
CA PRO A 75 4.91 1.76 9.10
C PRO A 75 3.56 1.56 9.78
N GLY A 76 2.93 0.43 9.50
CA GLY A 76 1.64 0.05 10.02
C GLY A 76 1.64 -0.02 11.55
N ILE A 77 0.73 0.74 12.16
CA ILE A 77 0.47 0.64 13.59
C ILE A 77 -0.40 -0.60 13.81
N TYR A 78 0.15 -1.58 14.51
CA TYR A 78 -0.61 -2.73 15.00
C TYR A 78 -0.67 -2.68 16.53
N GLU A 79 -1.86 -2.60 17.08
CA GLU A 79 -2.01 -2.61 18.54
C GLU A 79 -2.23 -4.05 19.01
N LEU A 80 -1.25 -4.59 19.74
CA LEU A 80 -1.41 -5.84 20.49
C LEU A 80 -2.56 -5.66 21.47
N SER A 81 -3.64 -6.39 21.23
CA SER A 81 -4.87 -6.49 22.01
C SER A 81 -4.62 -6.59 23.53
N ASN A 82 -4.42 -5.46 24.22
CA ASN A 82 -4.31 -5.42 25.68
C ASN A 82 -5.30 -4.46 26.35
N TYR A 83 -6.06 -3.67 25.61
CA TYR A 83 -7.16 -2.90 26.19
C TYR A 83 -8.34 -2.89 25.21
N THR A 84 -9.46 -3.43 25.70
CA THR A 84 -10.81 -3.46 25.10
C THR A 84 -10.93 -4.12 23.72
N LYS A 85 -11.74 -5.19 23.65
CA LYS A 85 -12.07 -5.98 22.45
C LYS A 85 -12.95 -5.21 21.44
N ILE A 86 -12.69 -3.93 21.22
CA ILE A 86 -13.50 -3.06 20.36
C ILE A 86 -12.66 -2.71 19.13
N ASN A 87 -12.71 -3.61 18.15
CA ASN A 87 -12.59 -3.31 16.73
C ASN A 87 -11.43 -2.39 16.29
N ARG A 88 -10.22 -2.63 16.79
CA ARG A 88 -9.02 -2.09 16.15
C ARG A 88 -8.83 -2.84 14.83
N ARG A 89 -8.86 -2.10 13.72
CA ARG A 89 -8.57 -2.62 12.39
C ARG A 89 -7.18 -3.23 12.36
N ASP A 90 -6.98 -4.17 11.44
CA ASP A 90 -5.79 -4.99 11.45
C ASP A 90 -4.50 -4.21 11.20
N ILE A 91 -4.57 -3.16 10.36
CA ILE A 91 -3.43 -2.29 10.02
C ILE A 91 -3.92 -0.87 9.79
N ILE A 92 -3.20 0.10 10.36
CA ILE A 92 -3.41 1.53 10.09
C ILE A 92 -2.05 2.12 9.72
N MET A 93 -1.88 2.58 8.48
CA MET A 93 -0.64 3.22 8.02
C MET A 93 -0.84 4.73 7.92
N PRO A 94 -0.18 5.55 8.77
CA PRO A 94 -0.27 7.01 8.68
C PRO A 94 0.28 7.56 7.36
N ASN A 95 -0.46 8.49 6.75
CA ASN A 95 -0.09 9.09 5.47
C ASN A 95 0.38 10.54 5.63
N TYR A 96 1.66 10.71 5.93
CA TYR A 96 2.33 12.02 5.99
C TYR A 96 3.08 12.38 4.70
N ALA A 97 2.83 11.66 3.59
CA ALA A 97 3.54 11.89 2.34
C ALA A 97 3.35 13.35 1.85
N THR A 98 4.45 14.04 1.55
CA THR A 98 4.42 15.44 1.08
C THR A 98 4.40 15.56 -0.44
N GLU A 99 4.47 14.43 -1.15
CA GLU A 99 4.48 14.34 -2.60
C GLU A 99 4.01 12.96 -3.09
N GLY A 100 3.90 12.82 -4.41
CA GLY A 100 3.58 11.55 -5.06
C GLY A 100 2.14 11.06 -4.85
N PHE A 101 1.95 9.77 -5.12
CA PHE A 101 0.64 9.12 -5.12
C PHE A 101 -0.08 9.23 -3.77
N TRP A 102 0.63 8.97 -2.67
CA TRP A 102 0.00 8.97 -1.34
C TRP A 102 -0.42 10.37 -0.88
N ARG A 103 0.30 11.43 -1.26
CA ARG A 103 -0.19 12.81 -1.07
C ARG A 103 -1.48 13.05 -1.84
N TYR A 104 -1.53 12.67 -3.12
CA TYR A 104 -2.74 12.80 -3.92
C TYR A 104 -3.91 12.05 -3.28
N MET A 105 -3.69 10.83 -2.79
CA MET A 105 -4.72 10.06 -2.07
C MET A 105 -5.20 10.78 -0.81
N ARG A 106 -4.30 11.38 -0.01
CA ARG A 106 -4.69 12.16 1.17
C ARG A 106 -5.56 13.35 0.79
N GLU A 107 -5.10 14.17 -0.16
CA GLU A 107 -5.78 15.41 -0.52
C GLU A 107 -7.10 15.17 -1.27
N LYS A 108 -7.15 14.16 -2.13
CA LYS A 108 -8.32 13.90 -3.00
C LYS A 108 -9.37 13.00 -2.34
N TYR A 109 -8.93 11.99 -1.61
CA TYR A 109 -9.79 10.92 -1.07
C TYR A 109 -9.82 10.89 0.46
N HIS A 110 -9.27 11.93 1.12
CA HIS A 110 -9.18 12.01 2.57
C HIS A 110 -8.51 10.75 3.16
N ALA A 111 -7.47 10.25 2.51
CA ALA A 111 -6.71 9.08 2.96
C ALA A 111 -5.62 9.47 3.96
N ASP A 112 -6.01 10.11 5.07
CA ASP A 112 -5.09 10.58 6.13
C ASP A 112 -4.37 9.40 6.81
N HIS A 113 -5.06 8.28 6.95
CA HIS A 113 -4.50 6.98 7.26
C HIS A 113 -5.03 5.94 6.27
N ILE A 114 -4.19 4.97 5.93
CA ILE A 114 -4.59 3.83 5.12
C ILE A 114 -5.05 2.73 6.07
N VAL A 115 -6.36 2.55 6.15
CA VAL A 115 -6.99 1.52 6.99
C VAL A 115 -7.08 0.23 6.20
N ILE A 116 -6.49 -0.84 6.69
CA ILE A 116 -6.52 -2.15 6.04
C ILE A 116 -7.12 -3.18 6.99
N ASP A 117 -8.05 -3.97 6.47
CA ASP A 117 -8.67 -5.10 7.16
C ASP A 117 -8.36 -6.41 6.44
N ALA A 118 -7.71 -7.36 7.12
CA ALA A 118 -7.17 -8.57 6.51
C ALA A 118 -8.04 -9.79 6.83
N LYS A 119 -8.73 -10.32 5.82
CA LYS A 119 -9.70 -11.42 5.94
C LYS A 119 -9.18 -12.72 5.34
N ASN A 120 -8.80 -13.64 6.22
CA ASN A 120 -8.41 -15.01 5.85
C ASN A 120 -9.63 -15.91 5.65
N TYR A 121 -10.56 -15.55 4.77
CA TYR A 121 -11.76 -16.35 4.49
C TYR A 121 -11.54 -17.31 3.31
N THR A 122 -12.27 -18.42 3.31
CA THR A 122 -12.35 -19.34 2.17
C THR A 122 -13.33 -18.84 1.11
N ASP A 123 -14.36 -18.12 1.55
CA ASP A 123 -15.42 -17.60 0.71
C ASP A 123 -15.21 -16.11 0.40
N LYS A 124 -15.93 -15.62 -0.60
CA LYS A 124 -16.01 -14.20 -0.94
C LYS A 124 -16.51 -13.39 0.26
N ILE A 125 -15.95 -12.19 0.45
CA ILE A 125 -16.40 -11.26 1.50
C ILE A 125 -17.79 -10.70 1.17
N SER A 126 -18.62 -10.55 2.19
CA SER A 126 -20.00 -10.05 2.08
C SER A 126 -20.10 -8.56 2.42
N LYS A 127 -21.27 -7.98 2.11
CA LYS A 127 -21.63 -6.59 2.40
C LYS A 127 -21.37 -6.13 3.85
N ASP A 128 -21.48 -7.02 4.83
CA ASP A 128 -21.38 -6.63 6.24
C ASP A 128 -19.96 -6.14 6.58
N LEU A 129 -18.94 -6.68 5.92
CA LEU A 129 -17.56 -6.22 6.07
C LEU A 129 -17.36 -4.82 5.51
N PHE A 130 -17.98 -4.50 4.37
CA PHE A 130 -17.94 -3.16 3.79
C PHE A 130 -18.65 -2.15 4.68
N LEU A 131 -19.81 -2.49 5.24
CA LEU A 131 -20.52 -1.63 6.19
C LEU A 131 -19.72 -1.43 7.47
N GLN A 132 -19.08 -2.49 7.98
CA GLN A 132 -18.20 -2.37 9.13
C GLN A 132 -17.06 -1.40 8.82
N MET A 133 -16.37 -1.58 7.68
CA MET A 133 -15.29 -0.70 7.23
C MET A 133 -15.78 0.75 7.11
N ALA A 134 -16.90 0.96 6.43
CA ALA A 134 -17.49 2.27 6.25
C ALA A 134 -17.80 2.97 7.59
N ASN A 135 -18.31 2.25 8.60
CA ASN A 135 -18.56 2.83 9.93
C ASN A 135 -17.29 3.29 10.65
N TYR A 136 -16.13 2.71 10.31
CA TYR A 136 -14.85 3.11 10.86
C TYR A 136 -14.25 4.33 10.15
N LEU A 137 -14.53 4.48 8.86
CA LEU A 137 -14.04 5.59 8.05
C LEU A 137 -14.83 6.88 8.35
N THR A 138 -14.12 7.89 8.83
CA THR A 138 -14.67 9.22 9.18
C THR A 138 -13.63 10.31 8.92
N GLU A 139 -14.08 11.52 8.58
CA GLU A 139 -13.18 12.67 8.36
C GLU A 139 -12.46 13.11 9.64
N GLN A 140 -13.08 12.93 10.80
CA GLN A 140 -12.48 13.29 12.09
C GLN A 140 -11.54 12.19 12.64
N GLY A 141 -11.51 11.02 12.01
CA GLY A 141 -10.76 9.86 12.45
C GLY A 141 -9.67 9.48 11.45
N PRO A 142 -9.67 8.24 10.94
CA PRO A 142 -8.60 7.75 10.06
C PRO A 142 -8.66 8.32 8.63
N GLY A 143 -9.75 9.00 8.26
CA GLY A 143 -10.03 9.41 6.89
C GLY A 143 -11.12 8.56 6.22
N LEU A 144 -11.28 8.73 4.90
CA LEU A 144 -12.37 8.16 4.11
C LEU A 144 -11.93 7.07 3.11
N PHE A 145 -10.69 6.61 3.20
CA PHE A 145 -10.15 5.56 2.35
C PHE A 145 -9.82 4.28 3.15
N GLY A 146 -10.27 3.14 2.64
CA GLY A 146 -10.02 1.83 3.26
C GLY A 146 -9.75 0.73 2.25
N ILE A 147 -9.03 -0.29 2.71
CA ILE A 147 -8.66 -1.47 1.94
C ILE A 147 -9.16 -2.70 2.69
N ILE A 148 -9.79 -3.63 1.96
CA ILE A 148 -10.05 -4.98 2.47
C ILE A 148 -9.14 -5.94 1.72
N ALA A 149 -8.18 -6.55 2.41
CA ALA A 149 -7.34 -7.61 1.87
C ALA A 149 -8.01 -8.96 2.15
N SER A 150 -8.32 -9.72 1.12
CA SER A 150 -9.03 -11.01 1.26
C SER A 150 -8.43 -12.05 0.35
N ARG A 151 -8.64 -13.33 0.65
CA ARG A 151 -8.11 -14.42 -0.20
C ARG A 151 -8.73 -14.44 -1.59
N VAL A 152 -10.07 -14.31 -1.65
CA VAL A 152 -10.86 -14.58 -2.86
C VAL A 152 -11.48 -13.31 -3.47
N GLY A 153 -11.60 -12.22 -2.71
CA GLY A 153 -12.28 -11.01 -3.13
C GLY A 153 -13.74 -10.95 -2.69
N GLU A 154 -14.49 -10.06 -3.32
CA GLU A 154 -15.86 -9.69 -2.91
C GLU A 154 -16.96 -10.40 -3.70
N SER A 155 -18.13 -10.53 -3.07
CA SER A 155 -19.35 -10.97 -3.75
C SER A 155 -19.90 -9.88 -4.66
N ASP A 156 -20.50 -10.29 -5.78
CA ASP A 156 -21.11 -9.37 -6.74
C ASP A 156 -22.21 -8.51 -6.08
N SER A 157 -22.88 -9.06 -5.07
CA SER A 157 -23.87 -8.37 -4.25
C SER A 157 -23.31 -7.24 -3.38
N SER A 158 -22.00 -7.18 -3.14
CA SER A 158 -21.36 -6.12 -2.36
C SER A 158 -21.13 -4.84 -3.17
N ALA A 159 -21.13 -4.93 -4.50
CA ALA A 159 -20.82 -3.81 -5.38
C ALA A 159 -21.80 -2.63 -5.21
N HIS A 160 -23.08 -2.90 -4.93
CA HIS A 160 -24.07 -1.84 -4.67
C HIS A 160 -23.76 -1.05 -3.39
N ILE A 161 -23.33 -1.73 -2.33
CA ILE A 161 -22.99 -1.10 -1.06
C ILE A 161 -21.74 -0.23 -1.20
N VAL A 162 -20.70 -0.73 -1.89
CA VAL A 162 -19.48 0.05 -2.12
C VAL A 162 -19.79 1.33 -2.92
N ARG A 163 -20.61 1.22 -3.99
CA ARG A 163 -21.06 2.39 -4.75
C ARG A 163 -21.87 3.37 -3.90
N GLU A 164 -22.80 2.88 -3.09
CA GLU A 164 -23.60 3.71 -2.19
C GLU A 164 -22.72 4.48 -1.20
N GLN A 165 -21.78 3.80 -0.53
CA GLN A 165 -20.87 4.43 0.43
C GLN A 165 -19.99 5.50 -0.21
N TRP A 166 -19.57 5.29 -1.46
CA TRP A 166 -18.86 6.31 -2.21
C TRP A 166 -19.75 7.49 -2.61
N MET A 167 -20.90 7.25 -3.24
CA MET A 167 -21.76 8.33 -3.75
C MET A 167 -22.36 9.19 -2.64
N MET A 168 -22.78 8.57 -1.54
CA MET A 168 -23.49 9.26 -0.45
C MET A 168 -22.56 9.81 0.62
N HIS A 169 -21.41 9.15 0.84
CA HIS A 169 -20.54 9.45 1.99
C HIS A 169 -19.08 9.70 1.60
N ARG A 170 -18.73 9.63 0.31
CA ARG A 170 -17.36 9.75 -0.21
C ARG A 170 -16.37 8.73 0.37
N LYS A 171 -16.88 7.63 0.94
CA LYS A 171 -16.06 6.55 1.51
C LYS A 171 -15.61 5.64 0.39
N LEU A 172 -14.32 5.66 0.09
CA LEU A 172 -13.72 4.83 -0.95
C LEU A 172 -13.13 3.58 -0.32
N ILE A 173 -13.75 2.43 -0.59
CA ILE A 173 -13.29 1.13 -0.11
C ILE A 173 -12.90 0.31 -1.32
N ILE A 174 -11.66 -0.17 -1.35
CA ILE A 174 -11.17 -1.09 -2.39
C ILE A 174 -10.85 -2.46 -1.80
N THR A 175 -10.95 -3.49 -2.63
CA THR A 175 -10.66 -4.88 -2.24
C THR A 175 -9.43 -5.39 -2.99
N PHE A 176 -8.56 -6.10 -2.27
CA PHE A 176 -7.46 -6.86 -2.85
C PHE A 176 -7.65 -8.36 -2.61
N THR A 177 -7.41 -9.15 -3.65
CA THR A 177 -7.25 -10.61 -3.58
C THR A 177 -5.79 -10.98 -3.27
N ASP A 178 -5.52 -12.26 -3.01
CA ASP A 178 -4.13 -12.75 -2.95
C ASP A 178 -3.38 -12.51 -4.26
N ASP A 179 -4.05 -12.66 -5.41
CA ASP A 179 -3.44 -12.42 -6.73
C ASP A 179 -3.06 -10.95 -6.91
N ASP A 180 -3.92 -10.01 -6.49
CA ASP A 180 -3.60 -8.59 -6.51
C ASP A 180 -2.38 -8.28 -5.63
N ILE A 181 -2.33 -8.88 -4.43
CA ILE A 181 -1.22 -8.68 -3.49
C ILE A 181 0.07 -9.26 -4.05
N ALA A 182 0.02 -10.46 -4.64
CA ALA A 182 1.17 -11.09 -5.28
C ALA A 182 1.68 -10.22 -6.45
N GLN A 183 0.77 -9.71 -7.28
CA GLN A 183 1.11 -8.79 -8.37
C GLN A 183 1.81 -7.52 -7.83
N MET A 184 1.32 -6.92 -6.75
CA MET A 184 1.97 -5.76 -6.15
C MET A 184 3.38 -6.09 -5.62
N ILE A 185 3.57 -7.27 -5.01
CA ILE A 185 4.89 -7.71 -4.53
C ILE A 185 5.86 -7.87 -5.69
N ASP A 186 5.44 -8.52 -6.79
CA ASP A 186 6.27 -8.69 -7.98
C ASP A 186 6.57 -7.36 -8.68
N THR A 187 5.59 -6.46 -8.75
CA THR A 187 5.75 -5.10 -9.28
C THR A 187 6.83 -4.35 -8.49
N LYS A 188 6.76 -4.37 -7.15
CA LYS A 188 7.76 -3.73 -6.30
C LYS A 188 9.14 -4.39 -6.44
N LYS A 189 9.18 -5.72 -6.53
CA LYS A 189 10.41 -6.49 -6.76
C LYS A 189 11.08 -6.12 -8.09
N ALA A 190 10.30 -5.79 -9.12
CA ALA A 190 10.80 -5.31 -10.41
C ALA A 190 11.29 -3.85 -10.38
N GLY A 191 11.16 -3.15 -9.24
CA GLY A 191 11.51 -1.73 -9.11
C GLY A 191 10.42 -0.78 -9.60
N GLU A 192 9.21 -1.30 -9.87
CA GLU A 192 8.05 -0.53 -10.28
C GLU A 192 7.17 -0.14 -9.09
N ARG A 193 6.16 0.70 -9.34
CA ARG A 193 5.29 1.28 -8.29
C ARG A 193 4.07 0.39 -8.05
N PRO A 194 3.97 -0.31 -6.89
CA PRO A 194 2.78 -1.11 -6.58
C PRO A 194 1.49 -0.28 -6.48
N GLU A 195 1.60 1.03 -6.23
CA GLU A 195 0.48 1.97 -6.20
C GLU A 195 -0.31 2.04 -7.52
N ALA A 196 0.31 1.65 -8.64
CA ALA A 196 -0.36 1.61 -9.94
C ALA A 196 -1.62 0.72 -9.90
N LEU A 197 -1.60 -0.39 -9.16
CA LEU A 197 -2.77 -1.26 -9.03
C LEU A 197 -3.90 -0.60 -8.21
N ILE A 198 -3.55 0.15 -7.16
CA ILE A 198 -4.53 0.95 -6.41
C ILE A 198 -5.17 1.99 -7.35
N GLN A 199 -4.34 2.72 -8.10
CA GLN A 199 -4.80 3.72 -9.05
C GLN A 199 -5.77 3.10 -10.07
N GLN A 200 -5.39 1.97 -10.68
CA GLN A 200 -6.23 1.27 -11.65
C GLN A 200 -7.57 0.85 -11.05
N LYS A 201 -7.59 0.22 -9.87
CA LYS A 201 -8.85 -0.18 -9.22
C LYS A 201 -9.75 1.01 -8.92
N ILE A 202 -9.18 2.16 -8.54
CA ILE A 202 -9.95 3.38 -8.31
C ILE A 202 -10.52 3.93 -9.61
N GLU A 203 -9.73 3.93 -10.70
CA GLU A 203 -10.19 4.36 -12.03
C GLU A 203 -11.32 3.46 -12.54
N ASP A 204 -11.13 2.15 -12.52
CA ASP A 204 -12.13 1.15 -12.92
C ASP A 204 -13.42 1.31 -12.11
N PHE A 205 -13.29 1.44 -10.77
CA PHE A 205 -14.43 1.68 -9.90
C PHE A 205 -15.19 2.95 -10.31
N ARG A 206 -14.48 4.07 -10.50
CA ARG A 206 -15.10 5.37 -10.82
C ARG A 206 -15.73 5.42 -12.21
N LEU A 207 -15.19 4.69 -13.17
CA LEU A 207 -15.76 4.56 -14.52
C LEU A 207 -16.94 3.57 -14.58
N SER A 208 -17.10 2.75 -13.54
CA SER A 208 -18.22 1.80 -13.41
C SER A 208 -19.43 2.32 -12.63
N ILE A 209 -19.42 3.61 -12.23
CA ILE A 209 -20.52 4.27 -11.53
C ILE A 209 -21.56 4.76 -12.53
#